data_AF-A0A7K0LMT9-F1
#
_entry.id   AF-A0A7K0LMT9-F1
#
_cell.length_a   1.000
_cell.length_b   1.000
_cell.length_c   1.000
_cell.angle_alpha   90.00
_cell.angle_beta   90.00
_cell.angle_gamma   90.00
#
_symmetry.space_group_name_H-M   'P 1'
#
loop_
_entity.id
_entity.type
_entity.pdbx_description
1 polymer ?
#
loop_
_entity_poly.entity_id
_entity_poly.type
_entity_poly.pdbx_seq_one_letter_code
_entity_poly.pdbx_strand_id
1 'polypeptide(L)'
;MTSLNPGPAGLPTFPRLVPEVALAWRDVSTLQVGIDQRLARILPRVTQREYRALRALDGTRSLTRTLDDFEATGGDRGWLISALHALVATGAIVDAATERALDLSGAEAARLSPDTAVIAATRPGEAHEVLRRRRDALVQVRGTGRVGVGVATLLTAAGVGRLRITPIAGDAPRVLPRSIAPLGPPASALGQPARTAARAAASRAALTDSTGRPAEGSVAALIVVCPPRVVAPELAEQLAASGRPHLVVMSDGPLARVGPLVVPGSTPCLRCLELHRRDRDPTWPLVLTQVAHQRGPHRSATDGVLAPLA
;
A
#
# COMPACT_ATOMS: atom_id res chain seq x y z
N MET A 1 -8.20 -36.32 4.57
CA MET A 1 -6.90 -35.88 4.03
C MET A 1 -6.87 -36.24 2.54
N THR A 2 -7.43 -35.36 1.70
CA THR A 2 -7.51 -35.61 0.27
C THR A 2 -6.22 -35.10 -0.37
N SER A 3 -5.40 -36.03 -0.86
CA SER A 3 -4.16 -35.76 -1.58
C SER A 3 -4.45 -34.83 -2.76
N LEU A 4 -4.02 -33.56 -2.66
CA LEU A 4 -3.99 -32.62 -3.78
C LEU A 4 -2.91 -33.12 -4.75
N ASN A 5 -3.36 -33.75 -5.82
CA ASN A 5 -2.51 -34.07 -6.97
C ASN A 5 -1.91 -32.74 -7.47
N PRO A 6 -0.58 -32.57 -7.53
CA PRO A 6 0.00 -31.32 -7.97
C PRO A 6 -0.40 -31.12 -9.43
N GLY A 7 -1.14 -30.04 -9.71
CA GLY A 7 -1.53 -29.68 -11.06
C GLY A 7 -0.32 -29.46 -11.98
N PRO A 8 -0.55 -29.15 -13.27
CA PRO A 8 0.52 -28.76 -14.18
C PRO A 8 1.46 -27.73 -13.52
N ALA A 9 2.77 -27.97 -13.60
CA ALA A 9 3.75 -27.20 -12.84
C ALA A 9 3.62 -25.68 -13.10
N GLY A 10 3.54 -24.87 -12.05
CA GLY A 10 3.46 -23.41 -12.15
C GLY A 10 2.07 -22.84 -12.43
N LEU A 11 1.02 -23.66 -12.46
CA LEU A 11 -0.37 -23.19 -12.48
C LEU A 11 -1.00 -23.16 -11.08
N PRO A 12 -1.97 -22.25 -10.84
CA PRO A 12 -2.67 -22.16 -9.56
C PRO A 12 -3.49 -23.41 -9.25
N THR A 13 -3.58 -23.76 -7.97
CA THR A 13 -4.43 -24.88 -7.51
C THR A 13 -5.90 -24.55 -7.67
N PHE A 14 -6.30 -23.32 -7.38
CA PHE A 14 -7.65 -22.79 -7.56
C PHE A 14 -7.59 -21.53 -8.42
N PRO A 15 -7.57 -21.67 -9.76
CA PRO A 15 -7.43 -20.55 -10.68
C PRO A 15 -8.58 -19.56 -10.51
N ARG A 16 -8.22 -18.29 -10.31
CA ARG A 16 -9.16 -17.17 -10.38
C ARG A 16 -8.68 -16.12 -11.37
N LEU A 17 -9.54 -15.75 -12.30
CA LEU A 17 -9.33 -14.58 -13.14
C LEU A 17 -9.52 -13.32 -12.28
N VAL A 18 -8.53 -12.44 -12.28
CA VAL A 18 -8.57 -11.19 -11.51
C VAL A 18 -9.73 -10.32 -12.01
N PRO A 19 -10.69 -9.94 -11.15
CA PRO A 19 -11.90 -9.22 -11.57
C PRO A 19 -11.63 -7.89 -12.29
N GLU A 20 -10.56 -7.20 -11.91
CA GLU A 20 -10.12 -5.90 -12.44
C GLU A 20 -9.51 -6.01 -13.84
N VAL A 21 -9.22 -7.23 -14.32
CA VAL A 21 -8.65 -7.45 -15.64
C VAL A 21 -9.75 -7.42 -16.70
N ALA A 22 -9.68 -6.41 -17.57
CA ALA A 22 -10.61 -6.28 -18.68
C ALA A 22 -10.44 -7.42 -19.71
N LEU A 23 -11.56 -7.90 -20.25
CA LEU A 23 -11.58 -8.83 -21.38
C LEU A 23 -12.22 -8.12 -22.59
N ALA A 24 -11.53 -8.09 -23.72
CA ALA A 24 -12.00 -7.43 -24.93
C ALA A 24 -11.77 -8.30 -26.17
N TRP A 25 -12.79 -8.45 -27.00
CA TRP A 25 -12.64 -9.11 -28.30
C TRP A 25 -11.93 -8.18 -29.28
N ARG A 26 -10.86 -8.67 -29.92
CA ARG A 26 -10.17 -7.95 -31.02
C ARG A 26 -10.79 -8.25 -32.36
N ASP A 27 -11.31 -9.46 -32.50
CA ASP A 27 -12.04 -9.98 -33.65
C ASP A 27 -12.93 -11.15 -33.18
N VAL A 28 -13.49 -11.93 -34.10
CA VAL A 28 -14.41 -13.05 -33.82
C VAL A 28 -13.79 -14.23 -33.07
N SER A 29 -12.46 -14.31 -32.98
CA SER A 29 -11.74 -15.47 -32.43
C SER A 29 -10.52 -15.10 -31.57
N THR A 30 -10.26 -13.81 -31.39
CA THR A 30 -9.10 -13.31 -30.64
C THR A 30 -9.54 -12.49 -29.44
N LEU A 31 -9.15 -12.94 -28.25
CA LEU A 31 -9.46 -12.28 -26.98
C LEU A 31 -8.22 -11.57 -26.44
N GLN A 32 -8.35 -10.30 -26.11
CA GLN A 32 -7.37 -9.57 -25.32
C GLN A 32 -7.75 -9.59 -23.85
N VAL A 33 -6.77 -9.89 -23.01
CA VAL A 33 -6.87 -9.91 -21.55
C VAL A 33 -5.98 -8.81 -21.00
N GLY A 34 -6.56 -7.77 -20.42
CA GLY A 34 -5.90 -6.54 -19.96
C GLY A 34 -5.91 -5.40 -20.98
N ILE A 35 -5.69 -4.17 -20.48
CA ILE A 35 -5.62 -2.94 -21.30
C ILE A 35 -4.21 -2.35 -21.40
N ASP A 36 -3.35 -2.61 -20.41
CA ASP A 36 -1.97 -2.10 -20.38
C ASP A 36 -1.13 -2.85 -21.41
N GLN A 37 -0.46 -2.14 -22.30
CA GLN A 37 0.29 -2.75 -23.41
C GLN A 37 1.42 -3.70 -22.96
N ARG A 38 1.98 -3.50 -21.75
CA ARG A 38 3.04 -4.34 -21.21
C ARG A 38 2.50 -5.62 -20.59
N LEU A 39 1.30 -5.55 -20.01
CA LEU A 39 0.68 -6.62 -19.22
C LEU A 39 -0.41 -7.37 -19.99
N ALA A 40 -0.94 -6.80 -21.08
CA ALA A 40 -2.00 -7.42 -21.84
C ALA A 40 -1.53 -8.69 -22.55
N ARG A 41 -2.43 -9.66 -22.69
CA ARG A 41 -2.20 -10.90 -23.44
C ARG A 41 -3.27 -11.09 -24.50
N ILE A 42 -2.83 -11.53 -25.67
CA ILE A 42 -3.69 -11.84 -26.80
C ILE A 42 -3.78 -13.35 -26.88
N LEU A 43 -4.99 -13.87 -26.67
CA LEU A 43 -5.30 -15.28 -26.77
C LEU A 43 -5.95 -15.53 -28.14
N PRO A 44 -5.31 -16.27 -29.04
CA PRO A 44 -5.91 -16.64 -30.32
C PRO A 44 -6.84 -17.85 -30.17
N ARG A 45 -7.72 -18.05 -31.16
CA ARG A 45 -8.62 -19.23 -31.26
C ARG A 45 -9.55 -19.39 -30.06
N VAL A 46 -10.03 -18.28 -29.51
CA VAL A 46 -10.98 -18.27 -28.40
C VAL A 46 -12.38 -18.39 -28.99
N THR A 47 -13.08 -19.50 -28.73
CA THR A 47 -14.52 -19.60 -29.01
C THR A 47 -15.33 -19.18 -27.78
N GLN A 48 -16.66 -19.18 -27.90
CA GLN A 48 -17.55 -18.93 -26.76
C GLN A 48 -17.34 -19.93 -25.61
N ARG A 49 -16.90 -21.16 -25.91
CA ARG A 49 -16.59 -22.19 -24.91
C ARG A 49 -15.36 -21.79 -24.10
N GLU A 50 -14.26 -21.46 -24.76
CA GLU A 50 -13.02 -21.00 -24.13
C GLU A 50 -13.25 -19.74 -23.30
N TYR A 51 -14.00 -18.76 -23.84
CA TYR A 51 -14.35 -17.54 -23.11
C TYR A 51 -15.15 -17.83 -21.84
N ARG A 52 -16.15 -18.73 -21.90
CA ARG A 52 -16.92 -19.15 -20.72
C ARG A 52 -16.05 -19.87 -19.69
N ALA A 53 -15.11 -20.71 -20.13
CA ALA A 53 -14.17 -21.39 -19.24
C ALA A 53 -13.30 -20.38 -18.48
N LEU A 54 -12.74 -19.38 -19.19
CA LEU A 54 -11.96 -18.30 -18.56
C LEU A 54 -12.80 -17.46 -17.58
N ARG A 55 -14.06 -17.15 -17.92
CA ARG A 55 -14.98 -16.41 -17.05
C ARG A 55 -15.43 -17.20 -15.83
N ALA A 56 -15.41 -18.52 -15.89
CA ALA A 56 -15.77 -19.41 -14.78
C ALA A 56 -14.63 -19.63 -13.77
N LEU A 57 -13.44 -19.06 -14.03
CA LEU A 57 -12.31 -19.08 -13.10
C LEU A 57 -12.58 -18.11 -11.95
N ASP A 58 -13.39 -18.54 -10.98
CA ASP A 58 -13.76 -17.77 -9.79
C ASP A 58 -12.93 -18.18 -8.54
N GLY A 59 -12.02 -19.14 -8.67
CA GLY A 59 -11.20 -19.63 -7.57
C GLY A 59 -11.90 -20.60 -6.61
N THR A 60 -13.13 -21.02 -6.91
CA THR A 60 -13.89 -22.01 -6.12
C THR A 60 -13.59 -23.45 -6.54
N ARG A 61 -13.29 -23.66 -7.83
CA ARG A 61 -12.96 -24.97 -8.40
C ARG A 61 -11.46 -25.19 -8.48
N SER A 62 -11.02 -26.43 -8.26
CA SER A 62 -9.62 -26.81 -8.47
C SER A 62 -9.29 -26.83 -9.96
N LEU A 63 -8.02 -26.60 -10.29
CA LEU A 63 -7.53 -26.63 -11.67
C LEU A 63 -7.84 -27.96 -12.36
N THR A 64 -7.60 -29.09 -11.69
CA THR A 64 -7.89 -30.42 -12.22
C THR A 64 -9.36 -30.54 -12.65
N ARG A 65 -10.29 -30.17 -11.76
CA ARG A 65 -11.72 -30.23 -12.04
C ARG A 65 -12.12 -29.29 -13.17
N THR A 66 -11.57 -28.07 -13.20
CA THR A 66 -11.82 -27.10 -14.27
C THR A 66 -11.37 -27.62 -15.63
N LEU A 67 -10.21 -28.29 -15.71
CA LEU A 67 -9.71 -28.88 -16.95
C LEU A 67 -10.60 -30.04 -17.41
N ASP A 68 -10.99 -30.92 -16.48
CA ASP A 68 -11.82 -32.09 -16.79
C ASP A 68 -13.24 -31.68 -17.23
N ASP A 69 -13.86 -30.71 -16.54
CA ASP A 69 -15.17 -30.16 -16.92
C ASP A 69 -15.11 -29.47 -18.30
N PHE A 70 -14.02 -28.77 -18.61
CA PHE A 70 -13.82 -28.11 -19.90
C PHE A 70 -13.69 -29.13 -21.04
N GLU A 71 -12.88 -30.17 -20.83
CA GLU A 71 -12.66 -31.26 -21.79
C GLU A 71 -13.96 -32.04 -22.05
N ALA A 72 -14.76 -32.29 -21.01
CA ALA A 72 -16.08 -32.93 -21.13
C ALA A 72 -17.07 -32.14 -22.02
N THR A 73 -16.89 -30.81 -22.17
CA THR A 73 -17.68 -29.98 -23.09
C THR A 73 -17.13 -29.94 -24.53
N GLY A 74 -16.09 -30.73 -24.82
CA GLY A 74 -15.37 -30.74 -26.10
C GLY A 74 -14.33 -29.63 -26.24
N GLY A 75 -13.82 -29.11 -25.12
CA GLY A 75 -12.76 -28.10 -25.10
C GLY A 75 -11.35 -28.70 -25.28
N ASP A 76 -10.43 -27.94 -25.85
CA ASP A 76 -9.03 -28.32 -26.00
C ASP A 76 -8.24 -28.07 -24.69
N ARG A 77 -7.98 -29.15 -23.92
CA ARG A 77 -7.21 -29.09 -22.67
C ARG A 77 -5.85 -28.40 -22.83
N GLY A 78 -5.17 -28.64 -23.95
CA GLY A 78 -3.85 -28.05 -24.25
C GLY A 78 -3.94 -26.55 -24.48
N TRP A 79 -4.99 -26.09 -25.18
CA TRP A 79 -5.28 -24.66 -25.32
C TRP A 79 -5.51 -24.00 -23.96
N LEU A 80 -6.33 -24.60 -23.08
CA LEU A 80 -6.64 -24.00 -21.78
C LEU A 80 -5.40 -23.93 -20.89
N ILE A 81 -4.58 -24.98 -20.83
CA ILE A 81 -3.30 -24.96 -20.10
C ILE A 81 -2.37 -23.85 -20.63
N SER A 82 -2.25 -23.72 -21.96
CA SER A 82 -1.41 -22.68 -22.58
C SER A 82 -1.91 -21.28 -22.26
N ALA A 83 -3.22 -21.06 -22.32
CA ALA A 83 -3.86 -19.80 -21.95
C ALA A 83 -3.63 -19.46 -20.48
N LEU A 84 -3.80 -20.43 -19.56
CA LEU A 84 -3.56 -20.23 -18.14
C LEU A 84 -2.11 -19.82 -17.86
N HIS A 85 -1.13 -20.47 -18.48
CA HIS A 85 0.28 -20.08 -18.34
C HIS A 85 0.54 -18.65 -18.81
N ALA A 86 0.00 -18.27 -19.97
CA ALA A 86 0.16 -16.92 -20.51
C ALA A 86 -0.43 -15.86 -19.57
N LEU A 87 -1.54 -16.16 -18.89
CA LEU A 87 -2.23 -15.25 -17.97
C LEU A 87 -1.59 -15.22 -16.57
N VAL A 88 -1.04 -16.33 -16.09
CA VAL A 88 -0.26 -16.36 -14.84
C VAL A 88 0.99 -15.47 -14.97
N ALA A 89 1.66 -15.50 -16.13
CA ALA A 89 2.84 -14.69 -16.40
C ALA A 89 2.59 -13.17 -16.34
N THR A 90 1.33 -12.72 -16.39
CA THR A 90 0.95 -11.31 -16.30
C THR A 90 0.17 -10.96 -15.05
N GLY A 91 0.00 -11.92 -14.13
CA GLY A 91 -0.82 -11.74 -12.94
C GLY A 91 -2.32 -11.60 -13.23
N ALA A 92 -2.77 -11.93 -14.45
CA ALA A 92 -4.19 -11.90 -14.80
C ALA A 92 -4.97 -13.05 -14.14
N ILE A 93 -4.26 -14.12 -13.76
CA ILE A 93 -4.79 -15.22 -12.96
C ILE A 93 -3.97 -15.34 -11.68
N VAL A 94 -4.67 -15.56 -10.58
CA VAL A 94 -4.11 -15.79 -9.24
C VAL A 94 -4.61 -17.12 -8.67
N ASP A 95 -3.91 -17.63 -7.65
CA ASP A 95 -4.37 -18.80 -6.89
C ASP A 95 -5.22 -18.38 -5.69
N ALA A 96 -6.52 -18.64 -5.75
CA ALA A 96 -7.44 -18.30 -4.67
C ALA A 96 -7.14 -19.07 -3.36
N ALA A 97 -6.40 -20.19 -3.40
CA ALA A 97 -5.95 -20.85 -2.18
C ALA A 97 -4.98 -19.98 -1.38
N THR A 98 -4.10 -19.24 -2.07
CA THR A 98 -3.15 -18.34 -1.39
C THR A 98 -3.89 -17.21 -0.70
N GLU A 99 -4.89 -16.61 -1.34
CA GLU A 99 -5.67 -15.54 -0.71
C GLU A 99 -6.50 -16.02 0.48
N ARG A 100 -7.08 -17.24 0.40
CA ARG A 100 -7.77 -17.85 1.54
C ARG A 100 -6.85 -18.05 2.74
N ALA A 101 -5.56 -18.31 2.51
CA ALA A 101 -4.57 -18.40 3.58
C ALA A 101 -4.28 -17.06 4.28
N LEU A 102 -4.68 -15.91 3.71
CA LEU A 102 -4.61 -14.63 4.40
C LEU A 102 -5.67 -14.49 5.49
N ASP A 103 -6.70 -15.35 5.54
CA ASP A 103 -7.79 -15.28 6.52
C ASP A 103 -8.35 -13.85 6.68
N LEU A 104 -8.66 -13.22 5.54
CA LEU A 104 -9.32 -11.92 5.49
C LEU A 104 -10.83 -12.12 5.49
N SER A 105 -11.56 -11.20 6.13
CA SER A 105 -13.01 -11.15 5.93
C SER A 105 -13.34 -10.88 4.46
N GLY A 106 -14.50 -11.34 3.99
CA GLY A 106 -14.90 -11.11 2.59
C GLY A 106 -14.93 -9.63 2.19
N ALA A 107 -15.31 -8.75 3.12
CA ALA A 107 -15.29 -7.30 2.90
C ALA A 107 -13.86 -6.75 2.79
N GLU A 108 -12.93 -7.21 3.62
CA GLU A 108 -11.53 -6.78 3.56
C GLU A 108 -10.82 -7.32 2.32
N ALA A 109 -11.10 -8.56 1.92
CA ALA A 109 -10.60 -9.14 0.68
C ALA A 109 -11.12 -8.36 -0.55
N ALA A 110 -12.42 -8.04 -0.60
CA ALA A 110 -12.99 -7.22 -1.66
C ALA A 110 -12.37 -5.81 -1.71
N ARG A 111 -12.14 -5.19 -0.55
CA ARG A 111 -11.51 -3.88 -0.44
C ARG A 111 -10.05 -3.87 -0.94
N LEU A 112 -9.31 -4.94 -0.68
CA LEU A 112 -7.91 -5.10 -1.11
C LEU A 112 -7.76 -5.76 -2.50
N SER A 113 -8.86 -6.10 -3.17
CA SER A 113 -8.83 -6.74 -4.50
C SER A 113 -8.04 -5.92 -5.53
N PRO A 114 -8.22 -4.58 -5.64
CA PRO A 114 -7.44 -3.77 -6.57
C PRO A 114 -5.93 -3.78 -6.27
N ASP A 115 -5.54 -3.73 -5.00
CA ASP A 115 -4.14 -3.83 -4.57
C ASP A 115 -3.56 -5.20 -4.95
N THR A 116 -4.34 -6.27 -4.72
CA THR A 116 -3.97 -7.64 -5.08
C THR A 116 -3.72 -7.76 -6.57
N ALA A 117 -4.60 -7.19 -7.41
CA ALA A 117 -4.47 -7.17 -8.87
C ALA A 117 -3.17 -6.47 -9.32
N VAL A 118 -2.88 -5.29 -8.79
CA VAL A 118 -1.67 -4.52 -9.14
C VAL A 118 -0.40 -5.26 -8.68
N ILE A 119 -0.41 -5.85 -7.48
CA ILE A 119 0.74 -6.60 -6.99
C ILE A 119 0.93 -7.87 -7.83
N ALA A 120 -0.13 -8.61 -8.14
CA ALA A 120 -0.03 -9.80 -8.98
C ALA A 120 0.53 -9.47 -10.37
N ALA A 121 0.14 -8.32 -10.95
CA ALA A 121 0.64 -7.89 -12.25
C ALA A 121 2.11 -7.44 -12.23
N THR A 122 2.58 -6.84 -11.13
CA THR A 122 3.95 -6.32 -11.00
C THR A 122 4.93 -7.31 -10.39
N ARG A 123 4.42 -8.27 -9.61
CA ARG A 123 5.16 -9.35 -8.92
C ARG A 123 4.33 -10.64 -8.96
N PRO A 124 4.29 -11.34 -10.11
CA PRO A 124 3.52 -12.57 -10.27
C PRO A 124 3.86 -13.62 -9.19
N GLY A 125 2.84 -14.18 -8.55
CA GLY A 125 3.00 -15.18 -7.49
C GLY A 125 3.32 -14.63 -6.09
N GLU A 126 3.65 -13.34 -5.95
CA GLU A 126 4.03 -12.75 -4.66
C GLU A 126 2.90 -11.99 -3.96
N ALA A 127 1.73 -11.82 -4.58
CA ALA A 127 0.65 -10.98 -4.06
C ALA A 127 0.24 -11.34 -2.63
N HIS A 128 0.06 -12.64 -2.36
CA HIS A 128 -0.22 -13.16 -1.02
C HIS A 128 0.86 -12.76 -0.01
N GLU A 129 2.14 -12.99 -0.35
CA GLU A 129 3.25 -12.73 0.56
C GLU A 129 3.40 -11.23 0.85
N VAL A 130 3.20 -10.38 -0.15
CA VAL A 130 3.22 -8.93 0.03
C VAL A 130 2.10 -8.47 0.96
N LEU A 131 0.87 -8.95 0.76
CA LEU A 131 -0.27 -8.60 1.62
C LEU A 131 -0.12 -9.14 3.04
N ARG A 132 0.41 -10.35 3.20
CA ARG A 132 0.76 -10.94 4.50
C ARG A 132 1.79 -10.07 5.22
N ARG A 133 2.89 -9.71 4.56
CA ARG A 133 3.91 -8.81 5.12
C ARG A 133 3.33 -7.45 5.48
N ARG A 134 2.42 -6.89 4.69
CA ARG A 134 1.74 -5.62 5.02
C ARG A 134 0.88 -5.78 6.28
N ARG A 135 0.07 -6.84 6.37
CA ARG A 135 -0.75 -7.15 7.54
C ARG A 135 0.11 -7.34 8.79
N ASP A 136 1.25 -8.00 8.67
CA ASP A 136 2.15 -8.26 9.80
C ASP A 136 3.05 -7.06 10.12
N ALA A 137 3.19 -6.08 9.22
CA ALA A 137 4.05 -4.94 9.44
C ALA A 137 3.54 -4.04 10.57
N LEU A 138 4.47 -3.63 11.44
CA LEU A 138 4.30 -2.47 12.29
C LEU A 138 4.94 -1.26 11.60
N VAL A 139 4.19 -0.18 11.41
CA VAL A 139 4.70 1.12 10.95
C VAL A 139 4.51 2.16 12.05
N GLN A 140 5.57 2.89 12.38
CA GLN A 140 5.49 4.03 13.29
C GLN A 140 5.32 5.31 12.49
N VAL A 141 4.31 6.11 12.82
CA VAL A 141 4.13 7.45 12.28
C VAL A 141 4.44 8.47 13.38
N ARG A 142 5.51 9.26 13.19
CA ARG A 142 5.92 10.35 14.08
C ARG A 142 5.36 11.67 13.54
N GLY A 143 4.30 12.16 14.16
CA GLY A 143 3.57 13.36 13.76
C GLY A 143 2.07 13.14 13.84
N THR A 144 1.38 14.03 14.55
CA THR A 144 -0.08 14.07 14.72
C THR A 144 -0.73 15.25 13.98
N GLY A 145 0.07 16.04 13.26
CA GLY A 145 -0.42 16.98 12.27
C GLY A 145 -1.06 16.32 11.04
N ARG A 146 -1.62 17.13 10.13
CA ARG A 146 -2.39 16.67 8.96
C ARG A 146 -1.68 15.64 8.10
N VAL A 147 -0.39 15.85 7.82
CA VAL A 147 0.43 14.91 7.02
C VAL A 147 0.56 13.57 7.73
N GLY A 148 0.89 13.58 9.03
CA GLY A 148 1.03 12.36 9.82
C GLY A 148 -0.27 11.56 9.91
N VAL A 149 -1.40 12.23 10.21
CA VAL A 149 -2.70 11.54 10.26
C VAL A 149 -3.11 11.04 8.88
N GLY A 150 -2.94 11.83 7.83
CA GLY A 150 -3.26 11.40 6.47
C GLY A 150 -2.45 10.18 6.02
N VAL A 151 -1.14 10.15 6.30
CA VAL A 151 -0.30 8.99 6.03
C VAL A 151 -0.76 7.78 6.85
N ALA A 152 -1.07 7.95 8.14
CA ALA A 152 -1.57 6.85 8.96
C ALA A 152 -2.88 6.28 8.40
N THR A 153 -3.82 7.13 8.00
CA THR A 153 -5.09 6.73 7.37
C THR A 153 -4.85 5.97 6.06
N LEU A 154 -3.94 6.44 5.21
CA LEU A 154 -3.58 5.76 3.95
C LEU A 154 -2.90 4.40 4.18
N LEU A 155 -2.03 4.30 5.19
CA LEU A 155 -1.39 3.02 5.53
C LEU A 155 -2.41 2.00 6.05
N THR A 156 -3.36 2.43 6.89
CA THR A 156 -4.49 1.57 7.28
C THR A 156 -5.30 1.12 6.07
N ALA A 157 -5.66 2.06 5.19
CA ALA A 157 -6.35 1.74 3.94
C ALA A 157 -5.51 0.83 3.02
N ALA A 158 -4.19 0.84 3.08
CA ALA A 158 -3.34 -0.06 2.31
C ALA A 158 -3.22 -1.48 2.91
N GLY A 159 -3.90 -1.75 4.03
CA GLY A 159 -3.87 -3.05 4.72
C GLY A 159 -2.64 -3.23 5.62
N VAL A 160 -1.96 -2.15 6.03
CA VAL A 160 -0.92 -2.25 7.06
C VAL A 160 -1.58 -2.58 8.38
N GLY A 161 -1.24 -3.73 8.97
CA GLY A 161 -1.99 -4.20 10.12
C GLY A 161 -1.73 -3.37 11.36
N ARG A 162 -0.47 -3.02 11.66
CA ARG A 162 -0.14 -2.36 12.94
C ARG A 162 0.41 -0.96 12.74
N LEU A 163 -0.22 0.03 13.37
CA LEU A 163 0.22 1.42 13.35
C LEU A 163 0.52 1.95 14.76
N ARG A 164 1.68 2.61 14.90
CA ARG A 164 2.04 3.36 16.09
C ARG A 164 2.15 4.85 15.79
N ILE A 165 1.11 5.60 16.14
CA ILE A 165 1.10 7.07 16.02
C ILE A 165 1.67 7.69 17.30
N THR A 166 2.71 8.51 17.14
CA THR A 166 3.39 9.26 18.21
C THR A 166 3.53 10.72 17.81
N PRO A 167 3.34 11.68 18.74
CA PRO A 167 3.59 13.09 18.44
C PRO A 167 5.07 13.35 18.14
N ILE A 168 5.32 14.47 17.47
CA ILE A 168 6.66 15.03 17.22
C ILE A 168 6.72 16.46 17.80
N ALA A 169 7.93 17.00 17.99
CA ALA A 169 8.09 18.40 18.39
C ALA A 169 7.36 19.35 17.42
N GLY A 170 6.60 20.30 17.97
CA GLY A 170 5.78 21.24 17.21
C GLY A 170 4.34 20.78 16.93
N ASP A 171 3.99 19.53 17.25
CA ASP A 171 2.59 19.09 17.21
C ASP A 171 1.75 19.78 18.30
N ALA A 172 0.50 20.12 17.94
CA ALA A 172 -0.47 20.56 18.93
C ALA A 172 -0.90 19.36 19.80
N PRO A 173 -1.00 19.52 21.13
CA PRO A 173 -1.41 18.43 22.02
C PRO A 173 -2.90 18.08 21.85
N ARG A 174 -3.69 18.98 21.28
CA ARG A 174 -5.12 18.85 21.02
C ARG A 174 -5.45 19.21 19.57
N VAL A 175 -6.57 18.69 19.08
CA VAL A 175 -7.10 19.02 17.76
C VAL A 175 -7.48 20.50 17.72
N LEU A 176 -6.90 21.23 16.77
CA LEU A 176 -7.20 22.63 16.49
C LEU A 176 -8.07 22.72 15.23
N PRO A 177 -8.69 23.87 14.91
CA PRO A 177 -9.49 24.00 13.68
C PRO A 177 -8.70 23.58 12.41
N ARG A 178 -7.44 23.99 12.30
CA ARG A 178 -6.53 23.61 11.21
C ARG A 178 -6.11 22.13 11.18
N SER A 179 -6.41 21.37 12.22
CA SER A 179 -6.16 19.92 12.25
C SER A 179 -7.21 19.16 11.45
N ILE A 180 -8.38 19.77 11.21
CA ILE A 180 -9.48 19.16 10.46
C ILE A 180 -9.03 18.99 9.00
N ALA A 181 -9.17 17.78 8.48
CA ALA A 181 -8.78 17.42 7.12
C ALA A 181 -9.57 16.20 6.63
N PRO A 182 -9.71 15.99 5.30
CA PRO A 182 -10.43 14.84 4.75
C PRO A 182 -9.92 13.48 5.27
N LEU A 183 -8.59 13.33 5.38
CA LEU A 183 -7.94 12.13 5.93
C LEU A 183 -7.57 12.26 7.42
N GLY A 184 -8.06 13.31 8.08
CA GLY A 184 -7.69 13.70 9.44
C GLY A 184 -8.84 13.60 10.45
N PRO A 185 -8.68 14.21 11.64
CA PRO A 185 -9.77 14.37 12.61
C PRO A 185 -10.98 15.13 12.00
N PRO A 186 -12.22 14.70 12.28
CA PRO A 186 -13.41 15.46 11.90
C PRO A 186 -13.59 16.70 12.79
N ALA A 187 -14.48 17.61 12.40
CA ALA A 187 -14.79 18.81 13.19
C ALA A 187 -15.28 18.48 14.61
N SER A 188 -16.00 17.38 14.80
CA SER A 188 -16.45 16.89 16.11
C SER A 188 -15.31 16.47 17.04
N ALA A 189 -14.08 16.31 16.53
CA ALA A 189 -12.90 15.99 17.32
C ALA A 189 -12.18 17.23 17.88
N LEU A 190 -12.68 18.44 17.62
CA LEU A 190 -12.07 19.69 18.09
C LEU A 190 -11.84 19.66 19.61
N GLY A 191 -10.65 20.07 20.06
CA GLY A 191 -10.27 20.08 21.47
C GLY A 191 -9.92 18.70 22.06
N GLN A 192 -10.20 17.59 21.38
CA GLN A 192 -9.79 16.26 21.84
C GLN A 192 -8.26 16.10 21.79
N PRO A 193 -7.67 15.18 22.58
CA PRO A 193 -6.24 14.87 22.48
C PRO A 193 -5.86 14.47 21.04
N ALA A 194 -4.86 15.14 20.46
CA ALA A 194 -4.51 14.98 19.05
C ALA A 194 -4.15 13.54 18.67
N ARG A 195 -3.43 12.84 19.56
CA ARG A 195 -3.08 11.43 19.38
C ARG A 195 -4.30 10.50 19.33
N THR A 196 -5.30 10.76 20.17
CA THR A 196 -6.54 9.98 20.22
C THR A 196 -7.34 10.21 18.95
N ALA A 197 -7.51 11.47 18.55
CA ALA A 197 -8.22 11.82 17.33
C ALA A 197 -7.51 11.30 16.06
N ALA A 198 -6.17 11.31 16.02
CA ALA A 198 -5.37 10.74 14.95
C ALA A 198 -5.58 9.23 14.81
N ARG A 199 -5.58 8.50 15.93
CA ARG A 199 -5.88 7.06 15.93
C ARG A 199 -7.29 6.79 15.46
N ALA A 200 -8.27 7.51 16.00
CA ALA A 200 -9.66 7.39 15.58
C ALA A 200 -9.83 7.68 14.06
N ALA A 201 -9.10 8.66 13.52
CA ALA A 201 -9.09 8.94 12.09
C ALA A 201 -8.52 7.78 11.26
N ALA A 202 -7.36 7.26 11.64
CA ALA A 202 -6.75 6.13 10.94
C ALA A 202 -7.63 4.86 11.04
N SER A 203 -8.24 4.59 12.21
CA SER A 203 -9.11 3.43 12.42
C SER A 203 -10.38 3.46 11.56
N ARG A 204 -10.89 4.64 11.17
CA ARG A 204 -12.05 4.73 10.24
C ARG A 204 -11.76 4.17 8.85
N ALA A 205 -10.48 4.02 8.47
CA ALA A 205 -10.08 3.43 7.21
C ALA A 205 -9.89 1.90 7.27
N ALA A 206 -10.11 1.27 8.44
CA ALA A 206 -10.04 -0.17 8.60
C ALA A 206 -11.44 -0.81 8.57
N LEU A 207 -11.62 -1.95 7.89
CA LEU A 207 -12.83 -2.78 8.02
C LEU A 207 -12.70 -3.87 9.09
N THR A 208 -11.50 -4.08 9.60
CA THR A 208 -11.22 -4.99 10.71
C THR A 208 -10.49 -4.21 11.79
N ASP A 209 -10.66 -4.59 13.06
CA ASP A 209 -9.88 -4.00 14.14
C ASP A 209 -8.44 -4.52 14.08
N SER A 210 -7.71 -4.08 13.08
CA SER A 210 -6.28 -4.37 12.91
C SER A 210 -5.43 -3.57 13.88
N THR A 211 -6.01 -2.62 14.63
CA THR A 211 -5.26 -1.71 15.50
C THR A 211 -4.89 -2.29 16.87
N GLY A 212 -4.78 -3.63 16.95
CA GLY A 212 -4.25 -4.33 18.12
C GLY A 212 -2.99 -3.61 18.61
N ARG A 213 -3.04 -3.12 19.86
CA ARG A 213 -1.96 -2.30 20.42
C ARG A 213 -0.66 -3.09 20.28
N PRO A 214 0.34 -2.59 19.53
CA PRO A 214 1.59 -3.32 19.36
C PRO A 214 2.16 -3.66 20.74
N ALA A 215 2.63 -4.89 20.92
CA ALA A 215 3.28 -5.28 22.16
C ALA A 215 4.39 -4.28 22.50
N GLU A 216 4.52 -3.96 23.78
CA GLU A 216 5.55 -3.05 24.25
C GLU A 216 6.92 -3.61 23.86
N GLY A 217 7.80 -2.79 23.25
CA GLY A 217 9.06 -3.23 22.67
C GLY A 217 9.02 -3.69 21.20
N SER A 218 7.85 -3.77 20.56
CA SER A 218 7.76 -4.12 19.13
C SER A 218 8.55 -3.15 18.25
N VAL A 219 9.36 -3.71 17.34
CA VAL A 219 10.15 -2.95 16.36
C VAL A 219 9.32 -2.73 15.10
N ALA A 220 9.16 -1.47 14.68
CA ALA A 220 8.46 -1.14 13.43
C ALA A 220 9.39 -1.37 12.23
N ALA A 221 8.85 -1.98 11.17
CA ALA A 221 9.55 -2.20 9.90
C ALA A 221 9.91 -0.88 9.20
N LEU A 222 9.11 0.17 9.44
CA LEU A 222 9.32 1.51 8.89
C LEU A 222 8.92 2.59 9.91
N ILE A 223 9.68 3.68 9.95
CA ILE A 223 9.32 4.90 10.66
C ILE A 223 9.00 5.99 9.63
N VAL A 224 7.75 6.45 9.57
CA VAL A 224 7.40 7.64 8.79
C VAL A 224 7.46 8.87 9.70
N VAL A 225 8.21 9.87 9.27
CA VAL A 225 8.47 11.08 10.04
C VAL A 225 7.82 12.25 9.33
N CYS A 226 6.85 12.85 9.99
CA CYS A 226 6.03 13.92 9.46
C CYS A 226 6.25 15.21 10.25
N PRO A 227 7.41 15.88 10.09
CA PRO A 227 7.66 17.13 10.78
C PRO A 227 6.75 18.23 10.22
N PRO A 228 6.43 19.26 11.01
CA PRO A 228 5.61 20.38 10.56
C PRO A 228 6.32 21.23 9.48
N ARG A 229 7.66 21.33 9.52
CA ARG A 229 8.45 22.16 8.58
C ARG A 229 9.82 21.60 8.24
N VAL A 230 10.60 21.18 9.22
CA VAL A 230 11.95 20.65 9.02
C VAL A 230 12.18 19.47 9.94
N VAL A 231 13.08 18.57 9.56
CA VAL A 231 13.55 17.53 10.48
C VAL A 231 14.54 18.18 11.43
N ALA A 232 14.19 18.23 12.72
CA ALA A 232 15.08 18.76 13.75
C ALA A 232 16.38 17.93 13.84
N PRO A 233 17.56 18.55 14.07
CA PRO A 233 18.83 17.83 14.17
C PRO A 233 18.80 16.66 15.17
N GLU A 234 18.19 16.88 16.33
CA GLU A 234 18.09 15.89 17.41
C GLU A 234 17.26 14.68 16.97
N LEU A 235 16.20 14.92 16.19
CA LEU A 235 15.40 13.85 15.62
C LEU A 235 16.16 13.10 14.52
N ALA A 236 16.92 13.80 13.68
CA ALA A 236 17.75 13.17 12.67
C ALA A 236 18.80 12.23 13.30
N GLU A 237 19.42 12.66 14.40
CA GLU A 237 20.36 11.85 15.19
C GLU A 237 19.67 10.63 15.81
N GLN A 238 18.49 10.81 16.42
CA GLN A 238 17.70 9.70 16.96
C GLN A 238 17.34 8.66 15.89
N LEU A 239 16.98 9.11 14.68
CA LEU A 239 16.66 8.22 13.57
C LEU A 239 17.90 7.48 13.07
N ALA A 240 19.04 8.17 12.95
CA ALA A 240 20.30 7.55 12.59
C ALA A 240 20.73 6.49 13.63
N ALA A 241 20.69 6.84 14.91
CA ALA A 241 21.02 5.94 16.02
C ALA A 241 20.06 4.73 16.10
N SER A 242 18.81 4.88 15.67
CA SER A 242 17.85 3.77 15.66
C SER A 242 18.20 2.66 14.67
N GLY A 243 19.03 2.93 13.66
CA GLY A 243 19.39 1.95 12.64
C GLY A 243 18.21 1.42 11.83
N ARG A 244 17.09 2.16 11.78
CA ARG A 244 15.84 1.67 11.17
C ARG A 244 15.46 2.43 9.90
N PRO A 245 14.83 1.74 8.92
CA PRO A 245 14.30 2.40 7.74
C PRO A 245 13.34 3.52 8.13
N HIS A 246 13.52 4.69 7.52
CA HIS A 246 12.67 5.83 7.79
C HIS A 246 12.40 6.69 6.56
N LEU A 247 11.16 7.14 6.43
CA LEU A 247 10.69 8.00 5.35
C LEU A 247 10.33 9.37 5.92
N VAL A 248 10.85 10.45 5.33
CA VAL A 248 10.41 11.81 5.66
C VAL A 248 9.26 12.22 4.74
N VAL A 249 8.16 12.70 5.30
CA VAL A 249 7.03 13.23 4.54
C VAL A 249 6.61 14.56 5.15
N MET A 250 6.67 15.63 4.38
CA MET A 250 6.35 16.97 4.90
C MET A 250 5.69 17.83 3.83
N SER A 251 4.93 18.80 4.28
CA SER A 251 4.38 19.86 3.43
C SER A 251 4.67 21.19 4.11
N ASP A 252 5.38 22.07 3.42
CA ASP A 252 5.64 23.44 3.86
C ASP A 252 5.53 24.37 2.65
N GLY A 253 4.75 25.44 2.78
CA GLY A 253 4.43 26.31 1.64
C GLY A 253 3.75 25.55 0.49
N PRO A 254 3.98 25.93 -0.79
CA PRO A 254 3.40 25.25 -1.94
C PRO A 254 4.01 23.87 -2.23
N LEU A 255 5.01 23.44 -1.44
CA LEU A 255 5.77 22.24 -1.71
C LEU A 255 5.37 21.11 -0.77
N ALA A 256 5.13 19.94 -1.36
CA ALA A 256 5.12 18.67 -0.66
C ALA A 256 6.43 17.92 -0.96
N ARG A 257 7.04 17.32 0.06
CA ARG A 257 8.23 16.49 -0.08
C ARG A 257 7.94 15.12 0.49
N VAL A 258 8.10 14.11 -0.36
CA VAL A 258 8.17 12.70 0.03
C VAL A 258 9.59 12.25 -0.19
N GLY A 259 10.28 11.91 0.88
CA GLY A 259 11.66 11.47 0.86
C GLY A 259 12.61 12.36 1.68
N PRO A 260 13.80 11.83 1.98
CA PRO A 260 14.30 10.53 1.51
C PRO A 260 13.63 9.35 2.21
N LEU A 261 13.61 8.19 1.53
CA LEU A 261 13.51 6.89 2.19
C LEU A 261 14.94 6.47 2.56
N VAL A 262 15.27 6.58 3.84
CA VAL A 262 16.55 6.15 4.38
C VAL A 262 16.48 4.67 4.71
N VAL A 263 17.33 3.87 4.07
CA VAL A 263 17.59 2.47 4.38
C VAL A 263 19.04 2.42 4.88
N PRO A 264 19.26 2.25 6.20
CA PRO A 264 20.59 2.29 6.79
C PRO A 264 21.58 1.37 6.08
N GLY A 265 22.75 1.90 5.74
CA GLY A 265 23.79 1.19 4.98
C GLY A 265 23.55 1.06 3.47
N SER A 266 22.38 1.46 2.95
CA SER A 266 22.04 1.31 1.52
C SER A 266 21.68 2.61 0.82
N THR A 267 21.08 3.60 1.50
CA THR A 267 20.72 4.90 0.90
C THR A 267 21.29 6.08 1.69
N PRO A 268 21.41 7.28 1.09
CA PRO A 268 21.90 8.47 1.78
C PRO A 268 21.04 8.80 3.02
N CYS A 269 21.71 9.06 4.15
CA CYS A 269 21.02 9.43 5.38
C CYS A 269 20.66 10.94 5.40
N LEU A 270 19.90 11.34 6.42
CA LEU A 270 19.55 12.75 6.62
C LEU A 270 20.78 13.64 6.77
N ARG A 271 21.86 13.15 7.39
CA ARG A 271 23.11 13.90 7.50
C ARG A 271 23.78 14.13 6.15
N CYS A 272 23.77 13.15 5.23
CA CYS A 272 24.26 13.34 3.87
C CYS A 272 23.50 14.47 3.16
N LEU A 273 22.18 14.53 3.32
CA LEU A 273 21.37 15.61 2.75
C LEU A 273 21.68 16.96 3.38
N GLU A 274 21.84 17.04 4.70
CA GLU A 274 22.20 18.30 5.35
C GLU A 274 23.60 18.79 4.97
N LEU A 275 24.57 17.88 4.79
CA LEU A 275 25.90 18.24 4.26
C LEU A 275 25.79 18.79 2.84
N HIS A 276 25.01 18.16 1.97
CA HIS A 276 24.81 18.64 0.60
C HIS A 276 24.10 20.00 0.52
N ARG A 277 23.23 20.31 1.50
CA ARG A 277 22.63 21.66 1.63
C ARG A 277 23.64 22.66 2.14
N ARG A 278 24.42 22.31 3.17
CA ARG A 278 25.50 23.15 3.71
C ARG A 278 26.53 23.51 2.64
N ASP A 279 26.88 22.58 1.77
CA ASP A 279 27.85 22.83 0.70
C ASP A 279 27.33 23.86 -0.34
N ARG A 280 26.01 24.03 -0.47
CA ARG A 280 25.38 25.10 -1.29
C ARG A 280 25.08 26.38 -0.53
N ASP A 281 24.77 26.25 0.75
CA ASP A 281 24.49 27.35 1.66
C ASP A 281 25.22 27.07 2.98
N PRO A 282 26.43 27.62 3.17
CA PRO A 282 27.23 27.41 4.37
C PRO A 282 26.51 27.80 5.67
N THR A 283 25.53 28.70 5.59
CA THR A 283 24.73 29.18 6.73
C THR A 283 23.51 28.32 7.02
N TRP A 284 23.18 27.37 6.14
CA TRP A 284 22.02 26.48 6.28
C TRP A 284 21.89 25.80 7.66
N PRO A 285 22.97 25.30 8.30
CA PRO A 285 22.84 24.70 9.64
C PRO A 285 22.27 25.66 10.69
N LEU A 286 22.59 26.96 10.62
CA LEU A 286 22.03 27.97 11.52
C LEU A 286 20.54 28.16 11.26
N VAL A 287 20.15 28.28 9.99
CA VAL A 287 18.75 28.41 9.56
C VAL A 287 17.93 27.21 10.01
N LEU A 288 18.45 25.99 9.81
CA LEU A 288 17.79 24.75 10.21
C LEU A 288 17.53 24.72 11.72
N THR A 289 18.53 25.03 12.54
CA THR A 289 18.40 25.07 14.00
C THR A 289 17.38 26.10 14.45
N GLN A 290 17.42 27.31 13.87
CA GLN A 290 16.45 28.36 14.17
C GLN A 290 15.04 27.90 13.81
N VAL A 291 14.80 27.39 12.60
CA VAL A 291 13.47 26.94 12.16
C VAL A 291 12.97 25.76 13.00
N ALA A 292 13.83 24.82 13.37
CA ALA A 292 13.46 23.68 14.21
C ALA A 292 13.01 24.09 15.63
N HIS A 293 13.56 25.19 16.15
CA HIS A 293 13.32 25.67 17.52
C HIS A 293 12.41 26.92 17.61
N GLN A 294 11.93 27.42 16.46
CA GLN A 294 10.98 28.53 16.46
C GLN A 294 9.71 28.12 17.23
N ARG A 295 9.39 28.92 18.26
CA ARG A 295 8.22 28.73 19.11
C ARG A 295 7.06 29.57 18.60
N GLY A 296 5.88 28.97 18.56
CA GLY A 296 4.62 29.64 18.22
C GLY A 296 3.70 28.71 17.45
N PRO A 297 2.39 28.99 17.36
CA PRO A 297 1.48 28.28 16.48
C PRO A 297 1.85 28.62 15.03
N HIS A 298 2.86 27.93 14.50
CA HIS A 298 3.24 28.08 13.10
C HIS A 298 2.06 27.69 12.21
N ARG A 299 1.64 28.66 11.40
CA ARG A 299 0.61 28.50 10.39
C ARG A 299 1.27 27.86 9.18
N SER A 300 1.10 26.55 9.02
CA SER A 300 1.39 25.87 7.75
C SER A 300 0.63 26.61 6.66
N ALA A 301 1.33 27.16 5.66
CA ALA A 301 0.70 27.96 4.60
C ALA A 301 -0.27 27.13 3.71
N THR A 302 -0.20 25.80 3.81
CA THR A 302 -1.09 24.85 3.11
C THR A 302 -2.36 24.59 3.92
N ASP A 303 -3.35 25.47 3.84
CA ASP A 303 -4.63 25.25 4.53
C ASP A 303 -5.68 24.45 3.73
N GLY A 304 -5.37 24.07 2.49
CA GLY A 304 -6.20 23.18 1.70
C GLY A 304 -5.57 22.82 0.36
N VAL A 305 -5.98 21.68 -0.22
CA VAL A 305 -5.52 21.14 -1.52
C VAL A 305 -5.71 22.15 -2.67
N LEU A 306 -6.54 23.19 -2.48
CA LEU A 306 -6.91 24.16 -3.51
C LEU A 306 -6.22 25.53 -3.37
N ALA A 307 -5.42 25.77 -2.33
CA ALA A 307 -4.71 27.06 -2.18
C ALA A 307 -3.82 27.43 -3.40
N PRO A 308 -3.18 26.49 -4.11
CA PRO A 308 -2.41 26.81 -5.32
C PRO A 308 -3.24 26.79 -6.62
N LEU A 309 -4.58 26.62 -6.56
CA LEU A 309 -5.48 26.63 -7.73
C LEU A 309 -6.25 27.95 -7.90
N ALA A 310 -5.86 29.00 -7.17
CA ALA A 310 -6.42 30.35 -7.29
C ALA A 310 -5.78 31.14 -8.44
#